data_AF-A6E7J6-F1
#
_entry.id   AF-A6E7J6-F1
#
_cell.length_a   1.000
_cell.length_b   1.000
_cell.length_c   1.000
_cell.angle_alpha   90.00
_cell.angle_beta   90.00
_cell.angle_gamma   90.00
#
_symmetry.space_group_name_H-M   'P 1'
#
loop_
_entity.id
_entity.type
_entity.pdbx_description
1 polymer ?
#
loop_
_entity_poly.entity_id
_entity_poly.type
_entity_poly.pdbx_seq_one_letter_code
_entity_poly.pdbx_strand_id
1 'polypeptide(L)'
;MVAAINSGASGIVLAHNHPSMNLAPSKADIDITNQIKQGAALLNIKLIDHLIVTSDGYLSFADRQMLSNRQPGKLLQNFEMMM
;
A
#
# COMPACT_ATOMS: atom_id res chain seq x y z
N MET A 1 -11.32 -4.00 6.57
CA MET A 1 -10.79 -5.36 6.78
C MET A 1 -11.88 -6.39 7.08
N VAL A 2 -12.80 -6.13 8.02
CA VAL A 2 -13.94 -7.04 8.33
C VAL A 2 -14.67 -7.52 7.08
N ALA A 3 -15.00 -6.61 6.15
CA ALA A 3 -15.64 -6.96 4.89
C ALA A 3 -14.83 -7.99 4.07
N ALA A 4 -13.51 -7.82 3.97
CA ALA A 4 -12.63 -8.72 3.24
C ALA A 4 -12.56 -10.12 3.88
N ILE A 5 -12.55 -10.18 5.22
CA ILE A 5 -12.59 -11.44 5.97
C ILE A 5 -13.94 -12.15 5.73
N ASN A 6 -15.05 -11.44 5.89
CA ASN A 6 -16.39 -12.00 5.73
C ASN A 6 -16.67 -12.47 4.30
N SER A 7 -16.01 -11.87 3.30
CA SER A 7 -16.11 -12.30 1.91
C SER A 7 -15.13 -13.42 1.54
N GLY A 8 -14.29 -13.89 2.47
CA GLY A 8 -13.23 -14.87 2.18
C GLY A 8 -12.22 -14.37 1.14
N ALA A 9 -11.92 -13.08 1.12
CA ALA A 9 -11.08 -12.47 0.09
C ALA A 9 -9.62 -12.93 0.22
N SER A 10 -9.02 -13.39 -0.88
CA SER A 10 -7.58 -13.68 -0.98
C SER A 10 -6.72 -12.42 -1.15
N GLY A 11 -7.33 -11.31 -1.57
CA GLY A 11 -6.67 -10.04 -1.73
C GLY A 11 -7.65 -8.87 -1.83
N ILE A 12 -7.13 -7.67 -1.67
CA ILE A 12 -7.87 -6.41 -1.72
C ILE A 12 -7.15 -5.39 -2.60
N VAL A 13 -7.90 -4.47 -3.17
CA VAL A 13 -7.40 -3.26 -3.84
C VAL A 13 -7.99 -2.07 -3.11
N LEU A 14 -7.16 -1.07 -2.81
CA LEU A 14 -7.63 0.23 -2.34
C LEU A 14 -7.79 1.15 -3.53
N ALA A 15 -8.81 1.99 -3.50
CA ALA A 15 -8.97 3.03 -4.50
C ALA A 15 -9.65 4.26 -3.89
N HIS A 16 -9.17 5.44 -4.27
CA HIS A 16 -9.87 6.69 -4.03
C HIS A 16 -9.62 7.67 -5.17
N ASN A 17 -10.44 8.70 -5.25
CA ASN A 17 -10.30 9.74 -6.25
C ASN A 17 -9.57 10.96 -5.69
N HIS A 18 -8.81 11.65 -6.54
CA HIS A 18 -8.28 13.00 -6.27
C HIS A 18 -9.06 14.03 -7.10
N PRO A 19 -10.09 14.71 -6.54
CA PRO A 19 -10.84 15.75 -7.24
C PRO A 19 -9.98 16.92 -7.73
N SER A 20 -8.81 17.11 -7.12
CA SER A 20 -7.81 18.11 -7.52
C SER A 20 -7.12 17.80 -8.85
N MET A 21 -7.43 16.66 -9.48
CA MET A 21 -6.79 16.16 -10.70
C MET A 21 -5.29 15.85 -10.56
N ASN A 22 -4.72 15.96 -9.36
CA ASN A 22 -3.33 15.63 -9.10
C ASN A 22 -3.20 14.15 -8.73
N LEU A 23 -2.48 13.37 -9.54
CA LEU A 23 -2.24 11.95 -9.26
C LEU A 23 -1.12 11.69 -8.23
N ALA A 24 -0.42 12.73 -7.76
CA ALA A 24 0.61 12.57 -6.74
C ALA A 24 -0.02 12.08 -5.43
N PRO A 25 0.45 10.95 -4.86
CA PRO A 25 -0.03 10.48 -3.57
C PRO A 25 0.36 11.46 -2.46
N SER A 26 -0.58 11.78 -1.60
CA SER A 26 -0.34 12.51 -0.38
C SER A 26 0.39 11.64 0.64
N LYS A 27 0.92 12.27 1.69
CA LYS A 27 1.49 11.54 2.82
C LYS A 27 0.46 10.64 3.52
N ALA A 28 -0.78 11.09 3.61
CA ALA A 28 -1.88 10.30 4.17
C ALA A 28 -2.15 9.03 3.35
N ASP A 29 -2.10 9.12 2.01
CA ASP A 29 -2.28 7.97 1.12
C ASP A 29 -1.18 6.93 1.34
N ILE A 30 0.07 7.36 1.47
CA ILE A 30 1.20 6.47 1.73
C ILE A 30 1.07 5.82 3.12
N ASP A 31 0.77 6.61 4.14
CA ASP A 31 0.69 6.15 5.52
C ASP A 31 -0.46 5.12 5.69
N ILE A 32 -1.65 5.38 5.12
CA ILE A 32 -2.78 4.44 5.19
C ILE A 32 -2.52 3.17 4.37
N THR A 33 -1.87 3.28 3.20
CA THR A 33 -1.46 2.12 2.39
C THR A 33 -0.59 1.19 3.22
N ASN A 34 0.41 1.75 3.91
CA ASN A 34 1.33 0.99 4.74
C ASN A 34 0.64 0.31 5.92
N GLN A 35 -0.27 1.01 6.60
CA GLN A 35 -1.04 0.43 7.71
C GLN A 35 -1.94 -0.71 7.23
N ILE A 36 -2.70 -0.50 6.14
CA ILE A 36 -3.59 -1.52 5.60
C ILE A 36 -2.79 -2.72 5.10
N LYS A 37 -1.68 -2.49 4.39
CA LYS A 37 -0.79 -3.56 3.92
C LYS A 37 -0.26 -4.42 5.07
N GLN A 38 0.21 -3.79 6.14
CA GLN A 38 0.69 -4.51 7.33
C GLN A 38 -0.44 -5.31 7.99
N GLY A 39 -1.62 -4.70 8.17
CA GLY A 39 -2.77 -5.38 8.76
C GLY A 39 -3.31 -6.53 7.90
N ALA A 40 -3.35 -6.35 6.58
CA ALA A 40 -3.79 -7.38 5.63
C ALA A 40 -2.84 -8.60 5.64
N ALA A 41 -1.54 -8.34 5.73
CA ALA A 41 -0.52 -9.40 5.80
C ALA A 41 -0.68 -10.30 7.03
N LEU A 42 -1.07 -9.75 8.19
CA LEU A 42 -1.37 -10.55 9.40
C LEU A 42 -2.52 -11.54 9.20
N LEU A 43 -3.40 -11.27 8.25
CA LEU A 43 -4.57 -12.07 7.95
C LEU A 43 -4.38 -12.93 6.68
N ASN A 44 -3.16 -12.98 6.13
CA ASN A 44 -2.86 -13.60 4.84
C ASN A 44 -3.70 -13.05 3.67
N ILE A 45 -4.14 -11.79 3.76
CA ILE A 45 -4.83 -11.07 2.68
C ILE A 45 -3.81 -10.17 1.99
N LYS A 46 -3.65 -10.32 0.68
CA LYS A 46 -2.71 -9.49 -0.08
C LYS A 46 -3.34 -8.12 -0.42
N LEU A 47 -2.68 -7.02 -0.06
CA LEU A 47 -2.95 -5.74 -0.71
C LEU A 47 -2.34 -5.80 -2.13
N ILE A 48 -3.20 -5.96 -3.14
CA ILE A 48 -2.82 -6.14 -4.53
C ILE A 48 -2.38 -4.80 -5.12
N ASP A 49 -3.17 -3.75 -4.91
CA ASP A 49 -2.86 -2.40 -5.38
C ASP A 49 -3.51 -1.30 -4.52
N HIS A 50 -3.02 -0.08 -4.67
CA HIS A 50 -3.71 1.14 -4.28
C HIS A 50 -3.77 2.09 -5.50
N LEU A 51 -4.98 2.40 -5.94
CA LEU A 51 -5.26 3.24 -7.10
C LEU A 51 -5.71 4.64 -6.68
N ILE A 52 -5.00 5.66 -7.16
CA ILE A 52 -5.49 7.04 -7.13
C ILE A 52 -6.06 7.35 -8.51
N VAL A 53 -7.33 7.70 -8.59
CA VAL A 53 -8.04 7.89 -9.87
C VAL A 53 -8.44 9.35 -10.06
N THR A 54 -8.29 9.84 -11.29
CA THR A 54 -8.80 11.14 -11.77
C THR A 54 -9.61 10.92 -13.05
N SER A 55 -10.24 11.97 -13.56
CA SER A 55 -11.04 11.86 -14.80
C SER A 55 -10.20 11.44 -16.01
N ASP A 56 -8.91 11.80 -16.02
CA ASP A 56 -8.02 11.62 -17.18
C ASP A 56 -6.94 10.56 -16.95
N GLY A 57 -6.98 9.81 -15.84
CA GLY A 57 -5.99 8.79 -15.58
C GLY A 57 -6.00 8.22 -14.16
N TYR A 58 -4.94 7.49 -13.85
CA TYR A 58 -4.75 6.89 -12.53
C TYR A 58 -3.27 6.72 -12.20
N LEU A 59 -2.98 6.56 -10.90
CA LEU A 59 -1.69 6.11 -10.39
C LEU A 59 -1.90 4.79 -9.65
N SER A 60 -1.13 3.76 -10.04
CA SER A 60 -1.02 2.49 -9.33
C SER A 60 0.20 2.50 -8.42
N PHE A 61 0.00 2.20 -7.13
CA PHE A 61 1.10 2.03 -6.19
C PHE A 61 1.93 0.78 -6.53
N ALA A 62 1.31 -0.27 -7.08
CA ALA A 62 2.01 -1.47 -7.53
C ALA A 62 2.97 -1.14 -8.68
N ASP A 63 2.50 -0.46 -9.72
CA ASP A 63 3.30 -0.06 -10.89
C ASP A 63 4.43 0.90 -10.50
N ARG A 64 4.19 1.77 -9.51
CA ARG A 64 5.18 2.69 -8.95
C ARG A 64 6.13 2.04 -7.94
N GLN A 65 6.03 0.72 -7.70
CA GLN A 65 6.82 -0.04 -6.73
C GLN A 65 6.70 0.45 -5.27
N MET A 66 5.64 1.21 -4.98
CA MET A 66 5.37 1.81 -3.67
C MET A 66 4.78 0.80 -2.66
N LEU A 67 4.41 -0.40 -3.11
CA LEU A 67 3.96 -1.49 -2.25
C LEU A 67 5.09 -2.41 -1.77
N SER A 68 6.34 -2.14 -2.09
CA SER A 68 7.45 -2.98 -1.63
C SER A 68 7.70 -2.85 -0.12
N ASN A 69 8.18 -3.91 0.54
CA ASN A 69 8.54 -3.91 1.96
C ASN A 69 9.92 -3.25 2.23
N ARG A 70 10.43 -2.45 1.29
CA ARG A 70 11.73 -1.80 1.45
C ARG A 70 11.59 -0.69 2.48
N GLN A 71 11.85 -1.04 3.74
CA GLN A 71 12.18 -0.10 4.80
C GLN A 71 13.53 0.54 4.40
N PRO A 72 13.59 1.84 4.04
CA PRO A 72 14.85 2.53 3.88
C PRO A 72 15.49 2.62 5.29
N GLY A 73 16.35 1.65 5.63
CA GLY A 73 17.04 1.60 6.92
C GLY A 73 17.27 0.21 7.51
N LYS A 74 16.46 -0.81 7.19
CA LYS A 74 16.64 -2.16 7.77
C LYS A 74 17.88 -2.91 7.28
N LEU A 75 18.44 -2.54 6.13
CA LEU A 75 19.66 -3.17 5.65
C LEU A 75 20.87 -2.82 6.54
N LEU A 76 20.92 -1.59 7.08
CA LEU A 76 22.04 -1.12 7.90
C LEU A 76 21.98 -1.65 9.34
N GLN A 77 20.79 -1.77 9.94
CA GLN A 77 20.63 -2.33 11.30
C GLN A 77 21.03 -3.80 11.42
N ASN A 78 20.96 -4.58 10.34
CA ASN A 78 21.40 -5.99 10.37
C ASN A 78 22.93 -6.14 10.33
N PHE A 79 23.67 -5.16 9.80
CA PHE A 79 25.14 -5.21 9.78
C PHE A 79 25.75 -4.80 11.13
N GLU A 80 25.13 -3.87 11.87
CA GLU A 80 25.62 -3.43 13.18
C GLU A 80 25.44 -4.47 14.30
N MET A 81 24.57 -5.48 14.11
CA MET A 81 24.32 -6.54 15.10
C MET A 81 25.19 -7.79 14.90
N MET A 82 26.02 -7.81 13.85
CA MET A 82 26.90 -8.92 13.47
C MET A 82 28.40 -8.63 13.71
N MET A 83 28.72 -7.46 14.28
CA MET A 83 30.06 -7.04 14.74
C MET A 83 30.05 -6.92 16.26
#